data_AF-A0A2H0G8C4-F1
#
_entry.id   AF-A0A2H0G8C4-F1
#
_cell.length_a   1.000
_cell.length_b   1.000
_cell.length_c   1.000
_cell.angle_alpha   90.00
_cell.angle_beta   90.00
_cell.angle_gamma   90.00
#
_symmetry.space_group_name_H-M   'P 1'
#
loop_
_entity.id
_entity.type
_entity.pdbx_description
1 polymer ?
#
loop_
_entity_poly.entity_id
_entity_poly.type
_entity_poly.pdbx_seq_one_letter_code
_entity_poly.pdbx_strand_id
1 'polypeptide(L)'
;MLGVVLTYTRDRELAQDILHDGFFKVFKKFDQYNSEWALGAWVRRIIVNTAIDHFRKTNRMTSMDFQESINLAGSYNNASENSKTRDLSMLINMLPVGARTIFNLYTIEGYKHNEIAEMLSISEGTSKSQLSKAKSVLRELVTKFYER
;
A
#
# COMPACT_ATOMS: atom_id res chain seq x y z
N MET A 1 13.13 -2.08 -4.68
CA MET A 1 12.69 -2.02 -3.27
C MET A 1 12.03 -0.68 -2.91
N LEU A 2 12.59 0.49 -3.26
CA LEU A 2 11.91 1.78 -3.02
C LEU A 2 10.48 1.85 -3.59
N GLY A 3 10.29 1.35 -4.81
CA GLY A 3 8.95 1.25 -5.42
C GLY A 3 7.95 0.43 -4.60
N VAL A 4 8.40 -0.58 -3.87
CA VAL A 4 7.53 -1.36 -2.96
C VAL A 4 7.06 -0.46 -1.82
N VAL A 5 7.96 0.30 -1.19
CA VAL A 5 7.60 1.21 -0.08
C VAL A 5 6.68 2.34 -0.55
N LEU A 6 6.91 2.88 -1.76
CA LEU A 6 6.06 3.91 -2.38
C LEU A 6 4.63 3.44 -2.67
N THR A 7 4.35 2.13 -2.63
CA THR A 7 2.96 1.65 -2.70
C THR A 7 2.20 1.94 -1.41
N TYR A 8 2.90 2.08 -0.27
CA TYR A 8 2.31 2.30 1.05
C TYR A 8 2.28 3.79 1.45
N THR A 9 3.10 4.66 0.85
CA THR A 9 3.13 6.10 1.14
C THR A 9 3.41 6.95 -0.09
N ARG A 10 2.85 8.17 -0.09
CA ARG A 10 3.11 9.20 -1.11
C ARG A 10 4.33 10.06 -0.77
N ASP A 11 4.74 10.05 0.50
CA ASP A 11 5.88 10.80 0.99
C ASP A 11 7.17 10.05 0.63
N ARG A 12 7.94 10.64 -0.29
CA ARG A 12 9.15 10.03 -0.84
C ARG A 12 10.28 9.99 0.18
N GLU A 13 10.41 11.02 1.02
CA GLU A 13 11.43 11.08 2.07
C GLU A 13 11.13 9.98 3.10
N LEU A 14 9.87 9.90 3.54
CA LEU A 14 9.45 8.83 4.43
C LEU A 14 9.66 7.44 3.81
N ALA A 15 9.42 7.27 2.51
CA ALA A 15 9.67 6.00 1.83
C ALA A 15 11.15 5.62 1.83
N GLN A 16 12.05 6.61 1.71
CA GLN A 16 13.50 6.40 1.79
C GLN A 16 13.91 6.00 3.21
N ASP A 17 13.36 6.63 4.24
CA ASP A 17 13.63 6.31 5.64
C ASP A 17 13.21 4.86 5.98
N ILE A 18 11.98 4.49 5.61
CA ILE A 18 11.48 3.12 5.81
C ILE A 18 12.33 2.11 5.04
N LEU A 19 12.77 2.45 3.82
CA LEU A 19 13.63 1.60 3.03
C LEU A 19 14.99 1.39 3.69
N HIS A 20 15.58 2.47 4.22
CA HIS A 20 16.86 2.44 4.92
C HIS A 20 16.78 1.54 6.16
N ASP A 21 15.76 1.75 7.01
CA ASP A 21 15.49 0.89 8.17
C ASP A 21 15.28 -0.57 7.78
N GLY A 22 14.58 -0.79 6.66
CA GLY A 22 14.34 -2.11 6.11
C GLY A 22 15.65 -2.81 5.72
N PHE A 23 16.55 -2.13 5.01
CA PHE A 23 17.86 -2.69 4.66
C PHE A 23 18.73 -2.91 5.88
N PHE A 24 18.70 -2.02 6.88
CA PHE A 24 19.39 -2.26 8.14
C PHE A 24 18.94 -3.57 8.80
N LYS A 25 17.62 -3.83 8.82
CA LYS A 25 17.08 -5.11 9.30
C LYS A 25 17.46 -6.30 8.43
N VAL A 26 17.56 -6.14 7.11
CA VAL A 26 18.03 -7.18 6.18
C VAL A 26 19.45 -7.60 6.54
N PHE A 27 20.37 -6.64 6.68
CA PHE A 27 21.76 -6.95 7.05
C PHE A 27 21.85 -7.58 8.45
N LYS A 28 21.07 -7.07 9.41
CA LYS A 28 21.04 -7.61 10.77
C LYS A 28 20.52 -9.06 10.85
N LYS A 29 19.66 -9.47 9.90
CA LYS A 29 19.05 -10.80 9.84
C LYS A 29 19.64 -11.68 8.75
N PHE A 30 20.76 -11.27 8.14
CA PHE A 30 21.33 -11.97 6.99
C PHE A 30 21.81 -13.39 7.36
N ASP A 31 22.16 -13.61 8.62
CA ASP A 31 22.43 -14.91 9.22
C ASP A 31 21.23 -15.88 9.16
N GLN A 32 20.01 -15.36 9.04
CA GLN A 32 18.76 -16.14 8.95
C GLN A 32 18.35 -16.42 7.50
N TYR A 33 19.10 -15.94 6.52
CA TYR A 33 18.81 -16.18 5.11
C TYR A 33 19.17 -17.63 4.73
N ASN A 34 18.20 -18.34 4.17
CA ASN A 34 18.42 -19.63 3.54
C ASN A 34 18.58 -19.44 2.02
N SER A 35 19.66 -19.98 1.46
CA SER A 35 19.96 -19.93 0.02
C SER A 35 18.92 -20.60 -0.87
N GLU A 36 18.08 -21.48 -0.32
CA GLU A 36 16.93 -22.06 -1.03
C GLU A 36 15.84 -21.02 -1.34
N TRP A 37 15.80 -19.91 -0.61
CA TRP A 37 14.87 -18.82 -0.86
C TRP A 37 15.43 -17.86 -1.91
N ALA A 38 14.56 -17.37 -2.79
CA ALA A 38 14.91 -16.25 -3.65
C ALA A 38 15.25 -15.03 -2.78
N LEU A 39 16.51 -14.58 -2.84
CA LEU A 39 17.03 -13.46 -2.04
C LEU A 39 16.12 -12.22 -2.14
N GLY A 40 15.68 -11.90 -3.36
CA GLY A 40 14.77 -10.77 -3.60
C GLY A 40 13.45 -10.88 -2.85
N ALA A 41 12.85 -12.07 -2.78
CA ALA A 41 11.60 -12.32 -2.08
C ALA A 41 11.78 -12.22 -0.55
N TRP A 42 12.88 -12.76 -0.04
CA TRP A 42 13.23 -12.67 1.38
C TRP A 42 13.46 -11.21 1.82
N VAL A 43 14.25 -10.45 1.05
CA VAL A 43 14.45 -9.02 1.27
C VAL A 43 13.13 -8.26 1.19
N ARG A 44 12.32 -8.51 0.15
CA ARG A 44 11.01 -7.85 -0.03
C ARG A 44 10.12 -8.05 1.19
N ARG A 45 10.06 -9.28 1.74
CA ARG A 45 9.28 -9.57 2.96
C ARG A 45 9.73 -8.71 4.15
N ILE A 46 11.04 -8.51 4.33
CA ILE A 46 11.57 -7.67 5.41
C ILE A 46 11.21 -6.19 5.19
N ILE A 47 11.33 -5.70 3.95
CA ILE A 47 10.96 -4.32 3.59
C ILE A 47 9.47 -4.06 3.82
N VAL A 48 8.60 -4.97 3.35
CA VAL A 48 7.13 -4.86 3.52
C VAL A 48 6.76 -4.85 4.99
N ASN A 49 7.29 -5.78 5.78
CA ASN A 49 7.03 -5.82 7.23
C ASN A 49 7.52 -4.54 7.93
N THR A 50 8.62 -3.96 7.48
CA THR A 50 9.13 -2.69 8.02
C THR A 50 8.19 -1.52 7.71
N ALA A 51 7.66 -1.46 6.49
CA ALA A 51 6.66 -0.46 6.12
C ALA A 51 5.38 -0.60 6.97
N ILE A 52 4.87 -1.82 7.13
CA ILE A 52 3.68 -2.10 7.96
C ILE A 52 3.92 -1.67 9.41
N ASP A 53 5.05 -2.07 10.00
CA ASP A 53 5.42 -1.69 11.36
C ASP A 53 5.43 -0.16 11.54
N HIS A 54 5.96 0.57 10.56
CA HIS A 54 5.99 2.03 10.57
C HIS A 54 4.57 2.63 10.59
N PHE A 55 3.68 2.18 9.69
CA PHE A 55 2.31 2.71 9.63
C PHE A 55 1.43 2.28 10.81
N ARG A 56 1.73 1.13 11.41
CA ARG A 56 1.09 0.67 12.65
C ARG A 56 1.48 1.57 13.83
N LYS A 57 2.78 1.86 14.00
CA LYS A 57 3.29 2.71 15.09
C LYS A 57 2.81 4.15 15.02
N THR A 58 2.66 4.68 13.80
CA THR A 58 2.20 6.06 13.58
C THR A 58 0.67 6.21 13.63
N ASN A 59 -0.06 5.15 13.96
CA ASN A 59 -1.51 5.04 13.98
C ASN A 59 -2.20 5.40 12.63
N ARG A 60 -1.43 5.59 11.55
CA ARG A 60 -1.93 5.96 10.21
C ARG A 60 -2.78 4.86 9.59
N MET A 61 -2.62 3.61 10.04
CA MET A 61 -3.45 2.49 9.61
C MET A 61 -4.92 2.56 10.05
N THR A 62 -5.26 3.36 11.08
CA THR A 62 -6.66 3.54 11.51
C THR A 62 -7.47 4.38 10.53
N SER A 63 -6.81 5.10 9.63
CA SER A 63 -7.48 5.85 8.56
C SER A 63 -8.00 4.89 7.48
N MET A 64 -9.28 4.55 7.61
CA MET A 64 -10.09 3.78 6.67
C MET A 64 -11.27 4.59 6.13
N ASP A 65 -11.26 5.92 6.33
CA ASP A 65 -12.34 6.80 5.86
C ASP A 65 -12.13 7.18 4.39
N PHE A 66 -13.06 6.75 3.55
CA PHE A 66 -13.02 6.98 2.11
C PHE A 66 -13.65 8.31 1.69
N GLN A 67 -14.24 9.09 2.60
CA GLN A 67 -14.93 10.32 2.23
C GLN A 67 -13.99 11.31 1.51
N GLU A 68 -12.75 11.43 1.98
CA GLU A 68 -11.73 12.26 1.33
C GLU A 68 -11.37 11.75 -0.08
N SER A 69 -11.27 10.42 -0.27
CA SER A 69 -10.95 9.82 -1.55
C SER A 69 -12.05 10.07 -2.61
N ILE A 70 -13.32 10.04 -2.18
CA ILE A 70 -14.48 10.31 -3.05
C ILE A 70 -14.54 11.80 -3.40
N ASN A 71 -14.27 12.69 -2.44
CA ASN A 71 -14.25 14.13 -2.68
C ASN A 71 -13.13 14.54 -3.64
N LEU A 72 -11.93 13.98 -3.48
CA LEU A 72 -10.81 14.19 -4.41
C LEU A 72 -11.16 13.74 -5.84
N ALA A 73 -11.84 12.60 -5.99
CA ALA A 73 -12.32 12.13 -7.30
C ALA A 73 -13.21 13.17 -8.01
N GLY A 74 -14.08 13.85 -7.26
CA GLY A 74 -14.97 14.88 -7.80
C GLY A 74 -14.23 16.17 -8.22
N SER A 75 -13.16 16.54 -7.50
CA SER A 75 -12.37 17.75 -7.78
C SER A 75 -11.42 17.58 -8.98
N TYR A 76 -10.80 16.41 -9.13
CA TYR A 76 -9.89 16.12 -10.25
C TYR A 76 -10.57 16.13 -11.62
N ASN A 77 -11.88 15.87 -11.70
CA ASN A 77 -12.65 16.02 -12.95
C ASN A 77 -12.57 17.44 -13.55
N ASN A 78 -12.24 18.46 -12.75
CA ASN A 78 -12.17 19.86 -13.18
C ASN A 78 -10.74 20.37 -13.44
N ALA A 79 -9.69 19.60 -13.11
CA ALA A 79 -8.31 20.08 -13.14
C ALA A 79 -7.44 19.30 -14.16
N SER A 80 -7.32 19.89 -15.35
CA SER A 80 -6.18 19.83 -16.29
C SER A 80 -5.85 18.50 -17.00
N GLU A 81 -5.89 18.57 -18.33
CA GLU A 81 -5.53 17.55 -19.33
C GLU A 81 -4.01 17.30 -19.48
N ASN A 82 -3.15 17.89 -18.63
CA ASN A 82 -1.72 18.02 -18.96
C ASN A 82 -0.70 17.12 -18.22
N SER A 83 -1.12 16.11 -17.46
CA SER A 83 -0.18 15.09 -16.97
C SER A 83 -0.50 13.72 -17.58
N LYS A 84 0.04 13.48 -18.78
CA LYS A 84 0.01 12.19 -19.50
C LYS A 84 0.86 11.09 -18.85
N THR A 85 0.89 11.04 -17.53
CA THR A 85 1.25 9.82 -16.81
C THR A 85 0.04 9.49 -15.96
N ARG A 86 -1.02 9.02 -16.63
CA ARG A 86 -2.17 8.40 -15.99
C ARG A 86 -1.65 7.10 -15.37
N ASP A 87 -1.12 7.20 -14.16
CA ASP A 87 -0.51 6.10 -13.44
C ASP A 87 -1.53 5.56 -12.44
N LEU A 88 -1.84 4.28 -12.55
CA LEU A 88 -2.71 3.56 -11.61
C LEU A 88 -2.22 3.73 -10.17
N SER A 89 -0.92 3.92 -9.97
CA SER A 89 -0.28 4.20 -8.69
C SER A 89 -0.83 5.48 -8.02
N MET A 90 -1.19 6.51 -8.80
CA MET A 90 -1.82 7.72 -8.26
C MET A 90 -3.22 7.44 -7.70
N LEU A 91 -4.01 6.60 -8.39
CA LEU A 91 -5.36 6.24 -7.96
C LEU A 91 -5.32 5.37 -6.71
N ILE A 92 -4.42 4.39 -6.66
CA ILE A 92 -4.16 3.59 -5.45
C ILE A 92 -3.75 4.51 -4.30
N ASN A 93 -2.94 5.51 -4.59
CA ASN A 93 -2.56 6.50 -3.60
C ASN A 93 -3.74 7.32 -3.09
N MET A 94 -4.85 7.52 -3.82
CA MET A 94 -6.08 8.18 -3.35
C MET A 94 -6.81 7.42 -2.24
N LEU A 95 -6.55 6.13 -2.08
CA LEU A 95 -7.17 5.33 -1.03
C LEU A 95 -6.68 5.73 0.37
N PRO A 96 -7.54 5.59 1.40
CA PRO A 96 -7.12 5.71 2.80
C PRO A 96 -5.98 4.73 3.12
N VAL A 97 -5.07 5.11 4.01
CA VAL A 97 -3.83 4.35 4.26
C VAL A 97 -4.11 2.89 4.66
N GLY A 98 -5.10 2.65 5.52
CA GLY A 98 -5.46 1.29 5.94
C GLY A 98 -5.99 0.45 4.76
N ALA A 99 -6.90 1.01 3.97
CA ALA A 99 -7.47 0.34 2.81
C ALA A 99 -6.43 0.07 1.71
N ARG A 100 -5.54 1.04 1.45
CA ARG A 100 -4.42 0.92 0.50
C ARG A 100 -3.47 -0.20 0.92
N THR A 101 -3.12 -0.25 2.20
CA THR A 101 -2.25 -1.29 2.75
C THR A 101 -2.84 -2.68 2.54
N ILE A 102 -4.13 -2.86 2.87
CA ILE A 102 -4.85 -4.13 2.64
C ILE A 102 -4.88 -4.48 1.15
N PHE A 103 -5.18 -3.50 0.29
CA PHE A 103 -5.19 -3.69 -1.16
C PHE A 103 -3.83 -4.17 -1.68
N ASN A 104 -2.73 -3.52 -1.29
CA ASN A 104 -1.38 -3.89 -1.72
C ASN A 104 -0.99 -5.27 -1.21
N LEU A 105 -1.24 -5.56 0.08
CA LEU A 105 -0.91 -6.87 0.66
C LEU A 105 -1.64 -8.01 -0.04
N TYR A 106 -2.91 -7.81 -0.39
CA TYR A 106 -3.68 -8.84 -1.09
C TYR A 106 -3.31 -8.94 -2.58
N THR A 107 -3.29 -7.82 -3.30
CA THR A 107 -3.22 -7.82 -4.78
C THR A 107 -1.80 -7.80 -5.33
N ILE A 108 -0.84 -7.18 -4.62
CA ILE A 108 0.54 -6.99 -5.07
C ILE A 108 1.50 -7.95 -4.36
N GLU A 109 1.27 -8.21 -3.08
CA GLU A 109 2.11 -9.12 -2.29
C GLU A 109 1.57 -10.56 -2.25
N GLY A 110 0.27 -10.76 -2.54
CA GLY A 110 -0.35 -12.09 -2.64
C GLY A 110 -0.74 -12.72 -1.31
N TYR A 111 -0.80 -11.95 -0.22
CA TYR A 111 -1.24 -12.44 1.09
C TYR A 111 -2.75 -12.74 1.11
N LYS A 112 -3.12 -13.76 1.87
CA LYS A 112 -4.52 -14.11 2.16
C LYS A 112 -5.09 -13.20 3.25
N HIS A 113 -6.41 -13.11 3.32
CA HIS A 113 -7.08 -12.23 4.28
C HIS A 113 -6.77 -12.56 5.75
N ASN A 114 -6.59 -13.84 6.09
CA ASN A 114 -6.20 -14.27 7.43
C ASN A 114 -4.76 -13.83 7.78
N GLU A 115 -3.82 -13.94 6.85
CA GLU A 115 -2.44 -13.45 7.03
C GLU A 115 -2.43 -11.92 7.20
N ILE A 116 -3.20 -11.19 6.38
CA ILE A 116 -3.33 -9.74 6.48
C ILE A 116 -3.96 -9.36 7.83
N ALA A 117 -4.99 -10.09 8.28
CA ALA A 117 -5.64 -9.85 9.56
C ALA A 117 -4.64 -9.94 10.73
N GLU A 118 -3.78 -10.96 10.71
CA GLU A 118 -2.71 -11.13 11.69
C GLU A 118 -1.68 -10.00 11.61
N MET A 119 -1.14 -9.72 10.41
CA MET A 119 -0.12 -8.70 10.18
C MET A 119 -0.58 -7.29 10.63
N LEU A 120 -1.85 -6.98 10.40
CA LEU A 120 -2.43 -5.67 10.67
C LEU A 120 -3.18 -5.61 12.01
N SER A 121 -3.31 -6.72 12.74
CA SER A 121 -4.08 -6.82 13.99
C SER A 121 -5.53 -6.35 13.85
N ILE A 122 -6.20 -6.80 12.77
CA ILE A 122 -7.62 -6.52 12.46
C ILE A 122 -8.38 -7.84 12.28
N SER A 123 -9.70 -7.79 12.15
CA SER A 123 -10.47 -8.99 11.79
C SER A 123 -10.32 -9.35 10.30
N GLU A 124 -10.42 -10.64 9.96
CA GLU A 124 -10.45 -11.09 8.57
C GLU A 124 -11.63 -10.46 7.79
N GLY A 125 -12.78 -10.27 8.47
CA GLY A 125 -13.93 -9.56 7.93
C GLY A 125 -13.61 -8.11 7.56
N THR A 126 -12.83 -7.41 8.39
CA THR A 126 -12.33 -6.05 8.10
C THR A 126 -11.44 -6.05 6.87
N SER A 127 -10.53 -7.03 6.74
CA SER A 127 -9.67 -7.16 5.56
C SER A 127 -10.49 -7.33 4.27
N LYS A 128 -11.50 -8.21 4.28
CA LYS A 128 -12.40 -8.43 3.13
C LYS A 128 -13.22 -7.20 2.78
N SER A 129 -13.86 -6.56 3.77
CA SER A 129 -14.73 -5.41 3.55
C SER A 129 -13.95 -4.18 3.05
N GLN A 130 -12.77 -3.92 3.60
CA GLN A 130 -11.88 -2.84 3.17
C GLN A 130 -11.36 -3.07 1.75
N LEU A 131 -10.97 -4.31 1.40
CA LEU A 131 -10.54 -4.64 0.04
C LEU A 131 -11.69 -4.43 -0.96
N SER A 132 -12.90 -4.89 -0.63
CA SER A 132 -14.09 -4.71 -1.48
C SER A 132 -14.37 -3.23 -1.73
N LYS A 133 -14.36 -2.42 -0.66
CA LYS A 133 -14.58 -0.97 -0.74
C LYS A 133 -13.47 -0.27 -1.54
N ALA A 134 -12.21 -0.63 -1.31
CA ALA A 134 -11.07 -0.11 -2.06
C ALA A 134 -11.19 -0.40 -3.57
N LYS A 135 -11.57 -1.62 -3.96
CA LYS A 135 -11.81 -1.98 -5.36
C LYS A 135 -12.96 -1.19 -5.98
N SER A 136 -14.05 -0.97 -5.24
CA SER A 136 -15.19 -0.17 -5.72
C SER A 136 -14.78 1.27 -5.99
N VAL A 137 -14.07 1.90 -5.05
CA VAL A 137 -13.59 3.28 -5.19
C VAL A 137 -12.57 3.38 -6.33
N LEU A 138 -11.63 2.45 -6.43
CA LEU A 138 -10.67 2.43 -7.55
C LEU A 138 -11.36 2.26 -8.90
N ARG A 139 -12.40 1.44 -9.00
CA ARG A 139 -13.17 1.30 -10.24
C ARG A 139 -13.83 2.62 -10.64
N GLU A 140 -14.49 3.29 -9.69
CA GLU A 140 -15.10 4.59 -9.94
C GLU A 140 -14.07 5.64 -10.36
N LEU A 141 -12.91 5.67 -9.70
CA LEU A 141 -11.79 6.53 -10.07
C LEU A 141 -11.32 6.21 -11.50
N VAL A 142 -11.03 4.95 -11.82
CA VAL A 142 -10.56 4.54 -13.14
C VAL A 142 -11.54 4.95 -14.25
N THR A 143 -12.84 4.67 -14.08
CA THR A 143 -13.86 5.09 -15.05
C THR A 143 -13.85 6.60 -15.24
N LYS A 144 -13.82 7.40 -14.17
CA LYS A 144 -13.74 8.87 -14.27
C LYS A 144 -12.47 9.37 -14.97
N PHE A 145 -11.32 8.72 -14.71
CA PHE A 145 -10.02 9.16 -15.22
C PHE A 145 -9.66 8.67 -16.63
N TYR A 146 -10.19 7.52 -17.08
CA TYR A 146 -9.80 6.90 -18.34
C TYR A 146 -10.93 6.73 -19.35
N GLU A 147 -12.18 6.55 -18.92
CA GLU A 147 -13.32 6.23 -19.81
C GLU A 147 -14.13 7.47 -20.20
N ARG A 148 -13.44 8.59 -20.50
CA ARG A 148 -14.07 9.78 -21.10
C ARG A 148 -14.74 9.44 -22.43
#